data_AF-A0A811Z502-F1
#
_entry.id   AF-A0A811Z502-F1
#
_cell.length_a   1.000
_cell.length_b   1.000
_cell.length_c   1.000
_cell.angle_alpha   90.00
_cell.angle_beta   90.00
_cell.angle_gamma   90.00
#
_symmetry.space_group_name_H-M   'P 1'
#
loop_
_entity.id
_entity.type
_entity.pdbx_description
1 polymer ?
#
loop_
_entity_poly.entity_id
_entity_poly.type
_entity_poly.pdbx_seq_one_letter_code
_entity_poly.pdbx_strand_id
1 'polypeptide(L)' 'MSSHKTFRIKQFLAKKQKQNRPIPQYNSKRRHWRRTKLGL' A
#
# COMPACT_ATOMS: atom_id res chain seq x y z
N MET A 1 -3.25 -10.61 -16.62
CA MET A 1 -2.78 -11.65 -15.69
C MET A 1 -2.11 -11.00 -14.48
N SER A 2 -2.42 -11.45 -13.26
CA SER A 2 -1.69 -11.02 -12.05
C SER A 2 -0.37 -11.80 -11.97
N SER A 3 0.71 -11.14 -11.52
CA SER A 3 1.95 -11.83 -11.19
C SER A 3 1.74 -12.81 -10.03
N HIS A 4 2.40 -13.98 -10.11
CA HIS A 4 2.46 -14.94 -9.01
C HIS A 4 3.34 -14.37 -7.89
N LYS A 5 2.71 -13.93 -6.80
CA LYS A 5 3.37 -13.36 -5.62
C LYS A 5 3.32 -14.33 -4.45
N THR A 6 4.38 -14.33 -3.65
CA THR A 6 4.42 -15.10 -2.39
C THR A 6 3.38 -14.59 -1.40
N PHE A 7 2.98 -15.45 -0.45
CA PHE A 7 1.99 -15.09 0.57
C PHE A 7 2.44 -13.89 1.43
N ARG A 8 3.73 -13.80 1.75
CA ARG A 8 4.32 -12.67 2.51
C ARG A 8 4.15 -11.34 1.77
N ILE A 9 4.42 -11.31 0.45
CA ILE A 9 4.25 -10.10 -0.36
C ILE A 9 2.77 -9.72 -0.45
N LYS A 10 1.87 -10.69 -0.64
CA LYS A 10 0.42 -10.45 -0.66
C LYS A 10 -0.07 -9.81 0.64
N GLN A 11 0.36 -10.33 1.80
CA GLN A 11 0.03 -9.75 3.10
C GLN A 11 0.58 -8.33 3.27
N PHE A 12 1.83 -8.08 2.86
CA PHE A 12 2.43 -6.76 2.91
C PHE A 12 1.64 -5.74 2.08
N LEU A 13 1.30 -6.09 0.84
CA LEU A 13 0.51 -5.23 -0.05
C LEU A 13 -0.86 -4.90 0.54
N ALA A 14 -1.56 -5.90 1.08
CA ALA A 14 -2.85 -5.70 1.74
C ALA A 14 -2.75 -4.74 2.94
N LYS A 15 -1.70 -4.87 3.76
CA LYS A 15 -1.45 -3.95 4.89
C LYS A 15 -1.18 -2.52 4.42
N LYS A 16 -0.39 -2.34 3.35
CA LYS A 16 -0.11 -1.02 2.76
C LYS A 16 -1.36 -0.37 2.16
N GLN A 17 -2.25 -1.16 1.57
CA GLN A 17 -3.52 -0.66 1.06
C GLN A 17 -4.43 -0.17 2.20
N LYS A 18 -4.53 -0.93 3.31
CA LYS A 18 -5.30 -0.53 4.50
C LYS A 18 -4.78 0.75 5.17
N GLN A 19 -3.45 0.96 5.16
CA GLN A 19 -2.82 2.19 5.68
C GLN A 19 -3.13 3.43 4.82
N ASN A 20 -3.39 3.24 3.52
CA ASN A 20 -3.59 4.32 2.56
C ASN A 20 -5.07 4.73 2.43
N ARG A 21 -5.74 4.96 3.57
CA ARG A 21 -7.14 5.39 3.64
C ARG A 21 -7.26 6.84 4.13
N PRO A 22 -8.29 7.58 3.71
CA PRO A 22 -8.61 8.88 4.29
C PRO A 22 -8.97 8.71 5.77
N ILE A 23 -8.42 9.57 6.62
CA ILE A 23 -8.71 9.66 8.07
C ILE A 23 -9.22 11.09 8.30
N PRO A 24 -10.18 11.33 9.22
CA PRO A 24 -10.98 12.56 9.24
C PRO A 24 -10.24 13.89 9.44
N GLN A 25 -8.99 13.88 9.90
CA GLN A 25 -8.27 15.13 10.18
C GLN A 25 -6.94 15.22 9.43
N TYR A 26 -5.93 14.38 9.71
CA TYR A 26 -4.63 14.51 9.01
C TYR A 26 -3.88 13.17 8.92
N ASN A 27 -3.99 12.47 7.78
CA ASN A 27 -3.12 11.32 7.49
C ASN A 27 -1.86 11.80 6.74
N SER A 28 -0.84 12.23 7.49
CA SER A 28 0.46 12.66 6.95
C SER A 28 1.22 11.54 6.22
N LYS A 29 0.85 10.28 6.43
CA LYS A 29 1.47 9.09 5.81
C LYS A 29 0.71 8.57 4.60
N ARG A 30 -0.28 9.31 4.09
CA ARG A 30 -1.02 8.95 2.87
C ARG A 30 -0.06 8.97 1.68
N ARG A 31 -0.12 7.92 0.87
CA ARG A 31 0.83 7.71 -0.23
C ARG A 31 0.12 7.69 -1.57
N HIS A 32 0.63 8.43 -2.55
CA HIS A 32 0.14 8.33 -3.93
C HIS A 32 1.06 7.42 -4.75
N TRP A 33 0.50 6.38 -5.38
CA TRP A 33 1.27 5.34 -6.07
C TRP A 33 2.06 5.84 -7.29
N ARG A 34 1.68 6.97 -7.90
CA ARG A 34 2.46 7.61 -8.96
C ARG A 34 3.65 8.40 -8.42
N ARG A 35 3.56 8.97 -7.21
CA ARG A 35 4.61 9.81 -6.62
C ARG A 35 5.64 9.02 -5.82
N THR A 36 5.23 7.98 -5.11
CA THR A 36 6.10 7.23 -4.20
C THR A 36 5.87 5.72 -4.33
N LYS A 37 6.95 4.98 -4.60
CA LYS A 37 6.93 3.51 -4.79
C LYS A 37 7.07 2.77 -3.45
N LEU A 38 6.69 1.49 -3.41
CA LEU A 38 6.69 0.68 -2.19
C LEU A 38 8.03 0.00 -1.86
N GLY A 39 8.99 -0.03 -2.81
CA GLY A 39 10.27 -0.72 -2.63
C GLY A 39 10.09 -2.21 -2.34
N LEU A 40 9.48 -2.93 -3.28
CA LEU A 40 9.21 -4.37 -3.21
C LEU A 40 9.92 -5.10 -4.34
#